data_AF-A0A3D6EEN9-F1
#
_entry.id   AF-A0A3D6EEN9-F1
#
_cell.length_a   1.000
_cell.length_b   1.000
_cell.length_c   1.000
_cell.angle_alpha   90.00
_cell.angle_beta   90.00
_cell.angle_gamma   90.00
#
_symmetry.space_group_name_H-M   'P 1'
#
loop_
_entity.id
_entity.type
_entity.pdbx_description
1 polymer ?
#
loop_
_entity_poly.entity_id
_entity_poly.type
_entity_poly.pdbx_seq_one_letter_code
_entity_poly.pdbx_strand_id
1 'polypeptide(L)' 'MCRERRGNYPKITSVELSKRPAGSVAVSFPDRCPDCGTPLVRSAEEAKWFCPNYDNCPPQIKGR' A
#
# COMPACT_ATOMS: atom_id res chain seq x y z
N MET A 1 16.77 1.57 -12.59
CA MET A 1 16.20 0.41 -11.87
C MET A 1 16.65 0.54 -10.43
N CYS A 2 15.77 0.91 -9.50
CA CYS A 2 16.15 1.40 -8.17
C CYS A 2 15.91 0.34 -7.09
N ARG A 3 16.76 -0.69 -7.04
CA ARG A 3 16.67 -1.74 -6.01
C ARG A 3 18.00 -1.83 -5.28
N GLU A 4 18.00 -1.52 -3.99
CA GLU A 4 19.14 -1.77 -3.12
C GLU A 4 18.86 -3.00 -2.24
N ARG A 5 19.83 -3.91 -2.16
CA ARG A 5 19.73 -5.19 -1.43
C ARG A 5 20.41 -5.06 -0.07
N ARG A 6 19.73 -4.50 0.93
CA ARG A 6 20.11 -4.67 2.35
C ARG A 6 19.00 -5.46 3.05
N GLY A 7 19.30 -6.72 3.40
CA GLY A 7 18.31 -7.70 3.87
C GLY A 7 17.65 -8.50 2.74
N ASN A 8 16.92 -9.58 3.09
CA ASN A 8 16.26 -10.49 2.15
C ASN A 8 15.00 -9.89 1.47
N TYR A 9 14.67 -8.63 1.75
CA TYR A 9 13.54 -7.92 1.15
C TYR A 9 14.02 -6.69 0.39
N PRO A 10 13.80 -6.61 -0.94
CA PRO A 10 14.23 -5.46 -1.72
C PRO A 10 13.39 -4.23 -1.38
N LYS A 11 14.05 -3.09 -1.14
CA LYS A 11 13.41 -1.80 -0.95
C LYS A 11 13.63 -0.87 -2.14
N ILE A 12 12.68 0.03 -2.36
CA ILE A 12 12.80 1.11 -3.34
C ILE A 12 13.46 2.29 -2.64
N THR A 13 14.62 2.74 -3.11
CA THR A 13 15.38 3.84 -2.49
C THR A 13 15.18 5.18 -3.18
N SER A 14 14.91 5.19 -4.48
CA SER A 14 14.68 6.39 -5.29
C SER A 14 13.98 6.00 -6.59
N VAL A 15 13.62 6.98 -7.42
CA VAL A 15 13.06 6.78 -8.77
C VAL A 15 13.88 7.57 -9.78
N GLU A 16 14.14 7.00 -10.96
CA GLU A 16 14.87 7.67 -12.03
C GLU A 16 13.87 8.35 -12.98
N LEU A 17 13.68 9.67 -12.80
CA LEU A 17 12.64 10.42 -13.52
C LEU A 17 12.84 10.45 -15.04
N SER A 18 14.08 10.41 -15.52
CA SER A 18 14.40 10.37 -16.96
C SER A 18 13.88 9.11 -17.68
N LYS A 19 13.59 8.05 -16.92
CA LYS A 19 13.02 6.80 -17.44
C LYS A 19 11.51 6.70 -17.22
N ARG A 20 10.85 7.76 -16.73
CA ARG A 20 9.41 7.78 -16.50
C ARG A 20 8.69 7.93 -17.85
N PRO A 21 7.89 6.94 -18.30
CA PRO A 21 7.14 7.06 -19.54
C PRO A 21 6.07 8.15 -19.44
N ALA A 22 5.82 8.86 -20.54
CA ALA A 22 4.87 9.98 -20.60
C ALA A 22 3.43 9.62 -20.20
N GLY A 23 3.02 8.35 -20.35
CA GLY A 23 1.70 7.85 -19.93
C GLY A 23 1.61 7.32 -18.50
N SER A 24 2.57 7.65 -17.62
CA SER A 24 2.57 7.14 -16.24
C SER A 24 1.41 7.69 -15.41
N VAL A 25 0.55 6.81 -14.92
CA VAL A 25 -0.60 7.17 -14.06
C VAL A 25 -0.16 7.34 -12.60
N ALA A 26 -0.80 8.25 -11.88
CA ALA A 26 -0.62 8.40 -10.44
C ALA A 26 -1.11 7.15 -9.70
N VAL A 27 -0.35 6.70 -8.69
CA VAL A 27 -0.78 5.60 -7.82
C VAL A 27 -1.97 6.08 -7.00
N SER A 28 -3.11 5.42 -7.15
CA SER A 28 -4.30 5.68 -6.35
C SER A 28 -4.40 4.64 -5.26
N PHE A 29 -4.67 5.08 -4.03
CA PHE A 29 -5.00 4.16 -2.95
C PHE A 29 -6.43 3.63 -3.16
N PRO A 30 -6.69 2.35 -2.87
CA PRO A 30 -8.04 1.83 -2.94
C PRO A 30 -8.90 2.47 -1.84
N ASP A 31 -10.13 2.86 -2.16
CA ASP A 31 -11.08 3.38 -1.17
C ASP A 31 -11.72 2.27 -0.34
N ARG A 32 -11.69 1.02 -0.83
CA ARG A 32 -12.30 -0.16 -0.20
C ARG A 32 -11.30 -1.28 -0.06
N CYS A 33 -11.43 -2.04 1.03
CA CYS A 33 -10.62 -3.21 1.27
C CYS A 33 -10.89 -4.27 0.18
N PRO A 34 -9.85 -4.81 -0.49
CA PRO A 34 -10.03 -5.81 -1.54
C PRO A 34 -10.58 -7.14 -1.03
N ASP A 35 -10.42 -7.45 0.26
CA ASP A 35 -10.88 -8.69 0.87
C ASP A 35 -12.31 -8.62 1.40
N CYS A 36 -12.68 -7.54 2.10
CA CYS A 36 -13.99 -7.44 2.75
C CYS A 36 -14.89 -6.32 2.20
N GLY A 37 -14.41 -5.52 1.24
CA GLY A 37 -15.16 -4.42 0.62
C GLY A 37 -15.44 -3.22 1.53
N THR A 38 -15.00 -3.25 2.80
CA THR A 38 -15.23 -2.17 3.77
C THR A 38 -14.44 -0.92 3.37
N PRO A 39 -15.00 0.31 3.51
CA PRO A 39 -14.27 1.54 3.24
C PRO A 39 -13.03 1.65 4.14
N LEU A 40 -11.87 1.90 3.51
CA LEU A 40 -10.61 2.07 4.21
C LEU A 40 -10.56 3.43 4.89
N VAL A 41 -10.00 3.46 6.10
CA VAL A 41 -9.85 4.68 6.90
C VAL A 41 -8.38 5.04 6.91
N ARG A 42 -8.10 6.34 6.77
CA ARG A 42 -6.77 6.92 6.93
C ARG A 42 -6.82 7.98 8.03
N SER A 43 -6.08 7.73 9.11
CA SER A 43 -5.87 8.74 10.15
C SER A 43 -4.93 9.83 9.62
N ALA A 44 -5.21 11.09 9.91
CA ALA A 44 -4.34 12.20 9.49
C ALA A 44 -2.92 12.10 10.07
N GLU A 45 -2.80 11.46 11.24
CA GLU A 45 -1.54 11.24 11.96
C GLU A 45 -0.78 10.01 11.44
N GLU A 46 -1.41 9.15 10.63
CA GLU A 46 -0.80 7.91 10.15
C GLU A 46 -0.60 7.89 8.63
N ALA A 47 0.55 7.36 8.22
CA ALA A 47 0.86 7.15 6.81
C ALA A 47 0.08 5.96 6.19
N LYS A 48 -0.49 5.08 7.03
CA LYS A 48 -1.13 3.83 6.61
C LYS A 48 -2.65 4.00 6.45
N TRP A 49 -3.20 3.32 5.44
CA TRP A 49 -4.63 3.05 5.34
C TRP A 49 -4.92 1.74 6.05
N PHE A 50 -5.99 1.68 6.83
CA PHE A 50 -6.37 0.47 7.54
C PHE A 50 -7.85 0.16 7.36
N CYS A 51 -8.18 -1.12 7.44
CA CYS A 51 -9.55 -1.59 7.43
C CYS A 51 -10.12 -1.48 8.86
N PRO A 52 -11.24 -0.76 9.09
CA PRO A 52 -11.86 -0.67 10.41
C PRO A 52 -12.67 -1.92 10.77
N ASN A 53 -12.90 -2.82 9.82
CA ASN A 53 -13.64 -4.06 10.04
C ASN A 53 -12.70 -5.14 10.59
N TYR A 54 -12.59 -5.21 11.92
CA TYR A 54 -11.74 -6.19 12.59
C TYR A 54 -12.43 -7.56 12.77
N ASP A 55 -13.76 -7.58 12.86
CA ASP A 55 -14.53 -8.79 13.16
C ASP A 55 -14.82 -9.66 11.94
N ASN A 56 -14.95 -9.07 10.75
CA ASN A 56 -15.37 -9.79 9.54
C ASN A 56 -14.34 -9.72 8.40
N CYS A 57 -13.16 -9.13 8.61
CA CYS A 57 -12.12 -9.07 7.58
C CYS A 57 -11.18 -10.28 7.72
N PRO A 58 -11.18 -11.24 6.78
CA PRO A 58 -10.35 -12.45 6.86
C PRO A 58 -8.87 -12.20 7.17
N PRO A 59 -8.18 -11.21 6.55
CA PRO A 59 -6.79 -10.94 6.88
C PRO A 59 -6.57 -10.35 8.28
N GLN A 60 -7.53 -9.60 8.84
CA GLN A 60 -7.42 -9.03 10.18
C GLN A 60 -7.64 -10.11 11.26
N ILE A 61 -8.62 -10.99 11.05
CA ILE A 61 -8.92 -12.08 11.98
C ILE A 61 -7.74 -13.06 12.07
N LYS A 62 -7.13 -13.40 10.94
CA LYS A 62 -5.98 -14.32 10.89
C LYS A 62 -4.69 -13.73 11.47
N GLY A 63 -4.60 -12.39 11.53
CA GLY A 63 -3.43 -11.67 12.03
C GLY A 63 -3.44 -11.40 13.54
N ARG A 64 -4.55 -11.70 14.23
CA ARG A 64 -4.62 -11.76 15.70
C ARG A 64 -4.01 -13.06 16.20
#